data_AF-A0A924HPM7-F1
#
_entry.id   AF-A0A924HPM7-F1
#
_cell.length_a   1.000
_cell.length_b   1.000
_cell.length_c   1.000
_cell.angle_alpha   90.00
_cell.angle_beta   90.00
_cell.angle_gamma   90.00
#
_symmetry.space_group_name_H-M   'P 1'
#
loop_
_entity.id
_entity.type
_entity.pdbx_description
1 polymer ?
#
loop_
_entity_poly.entity_id
_entity_poly.type
_entity_poly.pdbx_seq_one_letter_code
_entity_poly.pdbx_strand_id
1 'polypeptide(L)'
;MNIKSQKDFFSGLMFMAVGVAFAWGASTYVIGNGAKMGPGFFPLALGVLLSALGGIITFKALVVETVDGEKIGTIAWRPLFFIILANLVFGAMIGGLPSVGLPPLGLICGIYALTCIASLAGDSFKVKEVLALGTVLAIGSYLAF
;
A
#
# COMPACT_ATOMS: atom_id res chain seq x y z
N MET A 1 -29.68 -12.85 0.11
CA MET A 1 -28.32 -13.16 0.59
C MET A 1 -28.07 -12.35 1.84
N ASN A 2 -27.72 -12.98 2.95
CA ASN A 2 -27.46 -12.30 4.22
C ASN A 2 -25.95 -12.08 4.32
N ILE A 3 -25.47 -10.83 4.38
CA ILE A 3 -24.03 -10.55 4.48
C ILE A 3 -23.58 -10.91 5.89
N LYS A 4 -22.71 -11.92 6.00
CA LYS A 4 -22.27 -12.45 7.30
C LYS A 4 -21.11 -11.64 7.89
N SER A 5 -20.31 -10.97 7.06
CA SER A 5 -19.30 -9.99 7.48
C SER A 5 -19.33 -8.79 6.52
N GLN A 6 -19.77 -7.63 6.98
CA GLN A 6 -19.83 -6.43 6.11
C GLN A 6 -18.41 -5.95 5.77
N LYS A 7 -17.53 -5.89 6.76
CA LYS A 7 -16.14 -5.48 6.59
C LYS A 7 -15.41 -6.31 5.53
N ASP A 8 -15.54 -7.64 5.58
CA ASP A 8 -14.87 -8.52 4.60
C ASP A 8 -15.52 -8.41 3.23
N PHE A 9 -16.86 -8.30 3.18
CA PHE A 9 -17.57 -8.15 1.91
C PHE A 9 -17.13 -6.88 1.17
N PHE A 10 -17.12 -5.73 1.85
CA PHE A 10 -16.74 -4.45 1.22
C PHE A 10 -15.23 -4.35 0.93
N SER A 11 -14.37 -4.90 1.78
CA SER A 11 -12.93 -4.95 1.49
C SER A 11 -12.60 -5.90 0.33
N GLY A 12 -13.28 -7.05 0.24
CA GLY A 12 -13.18 -7.97 -0.88
C GLY A 12 -13.63 -7.33 -2.20
N LEU A 13 -14.76 -6.61 -2.19
CA LEU A 13 -15.21 -5.83 -3.35
C LEU A 13 -14.22 -4.74 -3.75
N MET A 14 -13.62 -4.05 -2.76
CA MET A 14 -12.60 -3.03 -3.03
C MET A 14 -11.36 -3.64 -3.70
N PHE A 15 -10.84 -4.75 -3.19
CA PHE A 15 -9.72 -5.46 -3.81
C PHE A 15 -10.06 -5.96 -5.21
N MET A 16 -11.28 -6.44 -5.42
CA MET A 16 -11.74 -6.86 -6.73
C MET A 16 -11.81 -5.69 -7.71
N ALA A 17 -12.43 -4.57 -7.32
CA ALA A 17 -12.56 -3.40 -8.17
C ALA A 17 -11.21 -2.81 -8.56
N VAL A 18 -10.30 -2.65 -7.59
CA VAL A 18 -8.94 -2.16 -7.84
C VAL A 18 -8.18 -3.17 -8.71
N GLY A 19 -8.25 -4.47 -8.41
CA GLY A 19 -7.59 -5.50 -9.20
C GLY A 19 -8.04 -5.50 -10.66
N VAL A 20 -9.35 -5.41 -10.92
CA VAL A 20 -9.91 -5.34 -12.27
C VAL A 20 -9.47 -4.06 -12.97
N ALA A 21 -9.47 -2.91 -12.28
CA ALA A 21 -8.99 -1.66 -12.86
C ALA A 21 -7.50 -1.73 -13.26
N PHE A 22 -6.65 -2.35 -12.44
CA PHE A 22 -5.24 -2.57 -12.78
C PHE A 22 -5.07 -3.55 -13.94
N ALA A 23 -5.80 -4.68 -13.94
CA ALA A 23 -5.74 -5.64 -15.04
C ALA A 23 -6.23 -5.05 -16.37
N TRP A 24 -7.32 -4.28 -16.33
CA TRP A 24 -7.84 -3.55 -17.48
C TRP A 24 -6.87 -2.48 -17.96
N GLY A 25 -6.35 -1.65 -17.05
CA GLY A 25 -5.35 -0.64 -17.39
C GLY A 25 -4.10 -1.26 -18.01
N ALA A 26 -3.61 -2.36 -17.44
CA ALA A 26 -2.45 -3.09 -17.94
C ALA A 26 -2.63 -3.65 -19.36
N SER A 27 -3.87 -3.97 -19.76
CA SER A 27 -4.18 -4.48 -21.11
C SER A 27 -3.89 -3.47 -22.22
N THR A 28 -3.76 -2.18 -21.88
CA THR A 28 -3.36 -1.12 -22.83
C THR A 28 -1.85 -0.98 -22.99
N TYR A 29 -1.05 -1.66 -22.15
CA TYR A 29 0.41 -1.66 -22.22
C TYR A 29 0.94 -2.94 -22.86
N VAL A 30 2.16 -2.86 -23.40
CA VAL A 30 2.88 -4.05 -23.84
C VAL A 30 3.19 -4.91 -22.62
N ILE A 31 2.64 -6.12 -22.58
CA ILE A 31 2.87 -7.10 -21.51
C ILE A 31 4.24 -7.78 -21.68
N GLY A 32 4.71 -7.96 -22.92
CA GLY A 32 5.94 -8.69 -23.20
C GLY A 32 5.78 -10.20 -22.98
N ASN A 33 6.87 -10.88 -22.60
CA ASN A 33 6.89 -12.31 -22.29
C ASN A 33 7.60 -12.56 -20.95
N GLY A 34 7.52 -13.75 -20.37
CA GLY A 34 8.11 -14.04 -19.05
C GLY A 34 9.61 -13.77 -18.95
N ALA A 35 10.35 -13.86 -20.07
CA ALA A 35 11.78 -13.53 -20.15
C ALA A 35 12.07 -12.05 -20.42
N LYS A 36 11.09 -11.28 -20.90
CA LYS A 36 11.19 -9.84 -21.19
C LYS A 36 9.86 -9.20 -20.81
N MET A 37 9.69 -8.96 -19.52
CA MET A 37 8.47 -8.37 -18.98
C MET A 37 8.34 -6.93 -19.47
N GLY A 38 7.25 -6.64 -20.17
CA GLY A 38 6.87 -5.29 -20.53
C GLY A 38 6.21 -4.56 -19.35
N PRO A 39 6.01 -3.24 -19.45
CA PRO A 39 5.45 -2.43 -18.36
C PRO A 39 4.06 -2.88 -17.90
N GLY A 40 3.29 -3.56 -18.76
CA GLY A 40 1.98 -4.11 -18.42
C GLY A 40 2.02 -5.42 -17.62
N PHE A 41 3.14 -6.15 -17.60
CA PHE A 41 3.20 -7.49 -16.99
C PHE A 41 2.89 -7.48 -15.49
N PHE A 42 3.60 -6.62 -14.75
CA PHE A 42 3.47 -6.55 -13.30
C PHE A 42 2.09 -6.02 -12.85
N PRO A 43 1.57 -4.91 -13.42
CA PRO A 43 0.20 -4.46 -13.15
C PRO A 43 -0.87 -5.51 -13.46
N LEU A 44 -0.71 -6.27 -14.57
CA LEU A 44 -1.65 -7.33 -14.93
C LEU A 44 -1.63 -8.47 -13.92
N ALA A 45 -0.44 -8.98 -13.58
CA ALA A 45 -0.29 -10.09 -12.65
C ALA A 45 -0.83 -9.74 -11.25
N LEU A 46 -0.48 -8.55 -10.74
CA LEU A 46 -1.05 -8.03 -9.49
C LEU A 46 -2.56 -7.84 -9.58
N GLY A 47 -3.06 -7.26 -10.67
CA GLY A 47 -4.48 -7.02 -10.87
C GLY A 47 -5.31 -8.31 -10.84
N VAL A 48 -4.86 -9.35 -11.53
CA VAL A 48 -5.50 -10.67 -11.52
C VAL A 48 -5.47 -11.29 -10.12
N LEU A 49 -4.33 -11.26 -9.45
CA LEU A 49 -4.18 -11.83 -8.11
C LEU A 49 -5.06 -11.10 -7.08
N LEU A 50 -5.09 -9.77 -7.10
CA LEU A 50 -5.97 -8.95 -6.26
C LEU A 50 -7.45 -9.22 -6.55
N SER A 51 -7.81 -9.37 -7.83
CA SER A 51 -9.19 -9.68 -8.23
C SER A 51 -9.64 -11.04 -7.71
N ALA A 52 -8.78 -12.06 -7.84
CA ALA A 52 -9.05 -13.40 -7.35
C ALA A 52 -9.19 -13.43 -5.82
N LEU A 53 -8.25 -12.81 -5.09
CA LEU A 53 -8.31 -12.71 -3.63
C LEU A 53 -9.55 -11.94 -3.17
N GLY A 54 -9.89 -10.82 -3.81
CA GLY A 54 -11.09 -10.05 -3.53
C GLY A 54 -12.36 -10.88 -3.72
N GLY A 55 -12.43 -11.69 -4.79
CA GLY A 55 -13.51 -12.64 -5.01
C GLY A 55 -13.62 -13.71 -3.93
N ILE A 56 -12.50 -14.31 -3.53
CA ILE A 56 -12.46 -15.31 -2.46
C ILE A 56 -12.94 -14.72 -1.13
N ILE A 57 -12.49 -13.51 -0.77
CA ILE A 57 -12.88 -12.80 0.46
C ILE A 57 -14.38 -12.47 0.41
N THR A 58 -14.86 -11.92 -0.70
CA THR A 58 -16.28 -11.58 -0.89
C THR A 58 -17.16 -12.82 -0.78
N PHE A 59 -16.76 -13.94 -1.38
CA PHE A 59 -17.48 -15.21 -1.29
C PHE A 59 -17.49 -15.76 0.15
N LYS A 60 -16.33 -15.74 0.83
CA LYS A 60 -16.24 -16.13 2.25
C LYS A 60 -17.17 -15.30 3.13
N ALA A 61 -17.26 -13.99 2.90
CA ALA A 61 -18.14 -13.10 3.64
C ALA A 61 -19.65 -13.38 3.47
N LEU A 62 -20.02 -14.15 2.44
CA LEU A 62 -21.40 -14.58 2.17
C LEU A 62 -21.70 -15.99 2.70
N VAL A 63 -20.69 -16.87 2.78
CA VAL A 63 -20.85 -18.30 3.11
C VAL A 63 -20.45 -18.63 4.54
N VAL A 64 -19.40 -18.00 5.08
CA VAL A 64 -18.89 -18.29 6.42
C VAL A 64 -19.66 -17.46 7.44
N GLU A 65 -20.23 -18.12 8.45
CA GLU A 65 -20.88 -17.43 9.55
C GLU A 65 -19.82 -16.76 10.44
N THR A 66 -19.88 -15.44 10.54
CA THR A 66 -19.11 -14.73 11.57
C THR A 66 -20.04 -14.44 12.74
N VAL A 67 -19.50 -14.60 13.95
CA VAL A 67 -20.26 -14.57 15.21
C VAL A 67 -20.89 -13.19 15.46
N ASP A 68 -20.36 -12.12 14.84
CA ASP A 68 -20.69 -10.74 15.22
C ASP A 68 -21.11 -9.81 14.08
N GLY A 69 -21.19 -10.29 12.83
CA GLY A 69 -21.61 -9.44 11.71
C GLY A 69 -20.84 -8.12 11.67
N GLU A 70 -19.50 -8.17 11.80
CA GLU A 70 -18.64 -7.00 11.98
C GLU A 70 -19.01 -5.90 10.98
N LYS A 71 -19.65 -4.85 11.50
CA LYS A 71 -20.00 -3.65 10.74
C LYS A 71 -18.70 -2.95 10.33
N ILE A 72 -18.76 -2.21 9.23
CA ILE A 72 -17.66 -1.34 8.82
C ILE A 72 -17.42 -0.34 9.96
N GLY A 73 -16.22 -0.39 10.55
CA GLY A 73 -15.80 0.56 11.56
C GLY A 73 -15.61 1.97 10.99
N THR A 74 -15.32 2.93 11.86
CA THR A 74 -15.02 4.30 11.43
C THR A 74 -13.76 4.36 10.57
N ILE A 75 -13.77 5.24 9.56
CA ILE A 75 -12.58 5.49 8.73
C ILE A 75 -11.44 5.99 9.61
N ALA A 76 -10.28 5.33 9.50
CA ALA A 76 -9.08 5.67 10.24
C ALA A 76 -8.35 6.87 9.59
N TRP A 77 -8.92 8.06 9.74
CA TRP A 77 -8.41 9.30 9.13
C TRP A 77 -6.96 9.63 9.51
N ARG A 78 -6.58 9.37 10.77
CA ARG A 78 -5.22 9.62 11.26
C ARG A 78 -4.19 8.75 10.54
N PRO A 79 -4.31 7.40 10.52
CA PRO A 79 -3.42 6.57 9.71
C PRO A 79 -3.42 6.93 8.23
N LEU A 80 -4.60 7.19 7.65
CA LEU A 80 -4.72 7.55 6.23
C LEU A 80 -3.87 8.79 5.90
N PHE A 81 -4.01 9.86 6.69
CA PHE A 81 -3.26 11.09 6.50
C PHE A 81 -1.75 10.88 6.63
N PHE A 82 -1.28 10.24 7.70
CA PHE A 82 0.15 10.08 7.96
C PHE A 82 0.84 9.18 6.93
N ILE A 83 0.19 8.12 6.45
CA ILE A 83 0.78 7.23 5.43
C ILE A 83 0.89 7.94 4.08
N ILE A 84 -0.12 8.72 3.69
CA ILE A 84 -0.05 9.53 2.46
C ILE A 84 1.04 10.59 2.60
N LEU A 85 1.08 11.32 3.73
CA LEU A 85 2.09 12.33 4.00
C LEU A 85 3.51 11.74 3.96
N ALA A 86 3.72 10.58 4.58
CA ALA A 86 5.01 9.91 4.61
C ALA A 86 5.50 9.61 3.18
N ASN A 87 4.64 9.07 2.31
CA ASN A 87 5.00 8.79 0.92
C ASN A 87 5.31 10.06 0.12
N LEU A 88 4.54 11.12 0.30
CA LEU A 88 4.78 12.40 -0.37
C LEU A 88 6.13 13.01 0.08
N VAL A 89 6.42 12.99 1.38
CA VAL A 89 7.68 13.49 1.92
C VAL A 89 8.85 12.64 1.43
N PHE A 90 8.72 11.31 1.41
CA PHE A 90 9.74 10.41 0.87
C PHE A 90 10.06 10.73 -0.60
N GLY A 91 9.01 10.85 -1.43
CA GLY A 91 9.16 11.22 -2.84
C GLY A 91 9.83 12.58 -3.01
N ALA A 92 9.42 13.59 -2.22
CA ALA A 92 10.01 14.92 -2.24
C ALA A 92 11.48 14.92 -1.79
N MET A 93 11.87 14.09 -0.82
CA MET A 93 13.25 14.00 -0.35
C MET A 93 14.18 13.33 -1.36
N ILE A 94 13.70 12.33 -2.10
CA ILE A 94 14.52 11.65 -3.13
C ILE A 94 14.56 12.45 -4.43
N GLY A 95 13.41 12.93 -4.91
CA GLY A 95 13.31 13.66 -6.18
C GLY A 95 13.67 15.13 -6.08
N GLY A 96 13.74 15.68 -4.86
CA GLY A 96 13.74 17.13 -4.64
C GLY A 96 12.37 17.73 -4.95
N LEU A 97 12.18 18.99 -4.58
CA LEU A 97 10.95 19.73 -4.86
C LEU A 97 11.30 21.11 -5.42
N PRO A 98 11.40 21.25 -6.77
CA PRO A 98 11.81 22.50 -7.40
C PRO A 98 10.90 23.69 -7.08
N SER A 99 9.60 23.45 -6.86
CA SER A 99 8.63 24.49 -6.50
C SER A 99 8.88 25.15 -5.15
N VAL A 100 9.59 24.47 -4.25
CA VAL A 100 9.94 24.97 -2.90
C VAL A 100 11.45 25.20 -2.77
N GLY A 101 12.21 24.99 -3.84
CA GLY A 101 13.68 25.09 -3.84
C GLY A 101 14.36 23.99 -3.01
N LEU A 102 13.68 22.88 -2.73
CA LEU A 102 14.23 21.78 -1.94
C LEU A 102 15.12 20.91 -2.84
N PRO A 103 16.45 20.84 -2.60
CA PRO A 103 17.30 19.92 -3.34
C PRO A 103 16.99 18.46 -2.95
N PRO A 104 17.32 17.48 -3.81
CA PRO A 104 17.30 16.08 -3.43
C PRO A 104 18.19 15.84 -2.20
N LEU A 105 17.59 15.40 -1.09
CA LEU A 105 18.27 15.05 0.16
C LEU A 105 18.72 13.57 0.18
N GLY A 106 18.26 12.77 -0.80
CA GLY A 106 18.69 11.40 -1.02
C GLY A 106 17.90 10.35 -0.23
N LEU A 107 18.23 9.09 -0.50
CA LEU A 107 17.50 7.91 -0.02
C LEU A 107 17.53 7.77 1.51
N ILE A 108 18.68 8.02 2.14
CA ILE A 108 18.85 7.85 3.59
C ILE A 108 17.97 8.84 4.37
N CYS A 109 18.01 10.13 4.02
CA CYS A 109 17.16 11.14 4.62
C CYS A 109 15.68 10.84 4.38
N GLY A 110 15.33 10.41 3.16
CA GLY A 110 13.99 9.95 2.82
C GLY A 110 13.50 8.83 3.74
N ILE A 111 14.32 7.79 3.97
CA ILE A 111 13.97 6.66 4.83
C ILE A 111 13.68 7.13 6.25
N TYR A 112 14.54 7.94 6.87
CA TYR A 112 14.30 8.42 8.23
C TYR A 112 13.01 9.25 8.33
N ALA A 113 12.76 10.15 7.36
CA ALA A 113 11.55 10.96 7.36
C ALA A 113 10.30 10.10 7.15
N LEU A 114 10.32 9.18 6.17
CA LEU A 114 9.24 8.23 5.91
C LEU A 114 8.92 7.42 7.17
N THR A 115 9.92 6.82 7.80
CA THR A 115 9.75 5.97 8.98
C THR A 115 9.22 6.76 10.18
N CYS A 116 9.74 7.97 10.41
CA CYS A 116 9.25 8.83 11.51
C CYS A 116 7.81 9.28 11.28
N ILE A 117 7.43 9.67 10.06
CA ILE A 117 6.07 10.14 9.78
C ILE A 117 5.09 8.96 9.77
N ALA A 118 5.45 7.84 9.14
CA ALA A 118 4.59 6.66 9.07
C ALA A 118 4.31 6.06 10.45
N SER A 119 5.28 6.11 11.38
CA SER A 119 5.08 5.60 12.75
C SER A 119 4.10 6.44 13.58
N LEU A 120 3.81 7.69 13.20
CA LEU A 120 2.75 8.51 13.82
C LEU A 120 1.33 8.02 13.49
N ALA A 121 1.19 7.15 12.47
CA ALA A 121 -0.05 6.45 12.15
C ALA A 121 -0.42 5.39 13.19
N GLY A 122 0.56 4.85 13.93
CA GLY A 122 0.33 3.80 14.91
C GLY A 122 -0.23 4.30 16.24
N ASP A 123 -0.81 3.38 17.01
CA ASP A 123 -1.34 3.69 18.35
C ASP A 123 -0.25 3.91 19.41
N SER A 124 0.96 3.38 19.17
CA SER A 124 2.11 3.55 20.05
C SER A 124 3.31 4.10 19.28
N PHE A 125 3.86 5.20 19.76
CA PHE A 125 5.04 5.84 19.17
C PHE A 125 6.21 5.75 20.15
N LYS A 126 7.20 4.92 19.79
CA LYS A 126 8.43 4.77 20.58
C LYS A 126 9.62 5.20 19.74
N VAL A 127 10.15 6.38 20.01
CA VAL A 127 11.25 7.01 19.26
C VAL A 127 12.43 6.06 19.07
N LYS A 128 12.80 5.28 20.10
CA LYS A 128 13.91 4.32 20.02
C LYS A 128 13.66 3.21 18.99
N GLU A 129 12.45 2.66 18.94
CA GLU A 129 12.08 1.62 17.98
C GLU A 129 12.01 2.17 16.56
N VAL A 130 11.45 3.38 16.40
CA VAL A 130 11.34 4.08 15.12
C VAL A 130 12.71 4.41 14.54
N LEU A 131 13.62 4.96 15.35
CA LEU A 131 14.98 5.26 14.91
C LEU A 131 15.77 3.99 14.62
N ALA A 132 15.66 2.95 15.46
CA ALA A 132 16.31 1.67 15.19
C ALA A 132 15.83 1.06 13.86
N LEU A 133 14.53 1.06 13.61
CA LEU A 133 13.94 0.57 12.37
C LEU A 133 14.39 1.41 11.17
N GLY A 134 14.41 2.74 11.31
CA GLY A 134 14.93 3.66 10.29
C GLY A 134 16.40 3.40 9.96
N THR A 135 17.25 3.20 10.97
CA THR A 135 18.67 2.88 10.78
C THR A 135 18.86 1.54 10.06
N VAL A 136 18.13 0.50 10.47
CA VAL A 136 18.21 -0.83 9.82
C VAL A 136 17.78 -0.73 8.35
N LEU A 137 16.69 -0.02 8.06
CA LEU A 137 16.23 0.20 6.68
C LEU A 137 17.23 1.04 5.86
N ALA A 138 17.81 2.07 6.46
CA ALA A 138 18.79 2.93 5.81
C ALA A 138 20.08 2.17 5.45
N ILE A 139 20.61 1.38 6.39
CA ILE A 139 21.77 0.51 6.15
C ILE A 139 21.43 -0.54 5.10
N GLY A 140 20.30 -1.23 5.24
CA GLY A 140 19.87 -2.25 4.29
C GLY A 140 19.71 -1.70 2.87
N SER A 141 19.16 -0.49 2.76
CA SER A 141 19.03 0.19 1.47
C SER A 141 20.39 0.61 0.90
N TYR A 142 21.29 1.17 1.73
CA TYR A 142 22.62 1.56 1.29
C TYR A 142 23.49 0.37 0.84
N LEU A 143 23.27 -0.82 1.42
CA LEU A 143 23.97 -2.03 1.00
C LEU A 143 23.40 -2.66 -0.28
N ALA A 144 22.14 -2.38 -0.60
CA ALA A 144 21.44 -2.97 -1.74
C ALA A 144 21.56 -2.16 -3.03
N PHE A 145 21.74 -0.84 -2.93
CA PHE A 145 21.80 0.11 -4.06
C PHE A 145 23.16 0.79 -4.12
#